data_AF-A0A7X7E7J4-F1
#
_entry.id   AF-A0A7X7E7J4-F1
#
_cell.length_a   1.000
_cell.length_b   1.000
_cell.length_c   1.000
_cell.angle_alpha   90.00
_cell.angle_beta   90.00
_cell.angle_gamma   90.00
#
_symmetry.space_group_name_H-M   'P 1'
#
loop_
_entity.id
_entity.type
_entity.pdbx_description
1 polymer ?
#
loop_
_entity_poly.entity_id
_entity_poly.type
_entity_poly.pdbx_seq_one_letter_code
_entity_poly.pdbx_strand_id
1 'polypeptide(L)'
;MAQETTLSAGRRGRKGAGRKGDSLFAVFAALSGVLILLVLAWMVVSTTGTALPVFSSQGISFITSSEWSPGDGQFGALAFIYGTIVTSVIALVIAVPLSLGVSLFLTEYSPKRVKGIVGYAIDLLAAVPSVIYGLWGVFVLLPIFLQPVADFLAEYLGFIPIFKGPASGLSYFGAGVILAIMVTPIITSLCREVFATVPDADRHAAYALGATKWEMIRQAVLPRGRAGIVGATMLGLGRALGETIAVALLIGSAVRLDTSIIRPGYSMAAVIANQFQEATGDHIRALVGVGVVLFVMTIIINMGARALVWRFNRA
;
A
#
# COMPACT_ATOMS: atom_id res chain seq x y z
N MET A 1 27.72 -67.23 -17.66
CA MET A 1 28.35 -66.37 -16.63
C MET A 1 27.79 -64.96 -16.86
N ALA A 2 26.53 -64.73 -16.47
CA ALA A 2 26.11 -64.05 -15.22
C ALA A 2 26.57 -62.57 -15.23
N GLN A 3 25.74 -61.52 -15.22
CA GLN A 3 24.39 -61.32 -14.68
C GLN A 3 23.75 -60.11 -15.40
N GLU A 4 22.67 -60.34 -16.14
CA GLU A 4 21.60 -59.38 -16.42
C GLU A 4 20.43 -59.81 -15.54
N THR A 5 20.09 -59.07 -14.47
CA THR A 5 18.74 -58.96 -13.87
C THR A 5 18.77 -58.24 -12.52
N THR A 6 17.70 -57.48 -12.24
CA THR A 6 17.37 -56.74 -11.00
C THR A 6 18.07 -55.36 -10.91
N LEU A 7 17.39 -54.21 -10.88
CA LEU A 7 16.19 -53.85 -10.13
C LEU A 7 15.35 -52.80 -10.90
N SER A 8 14.25 -53.24 -11.51
CA SER A 8 13.07 -52.39 -11.70
C SER A 8 12.39 -52.25 -10.33
N ALA A 9 12.86 -51.30 -9.51
CA ALA A 9 12.22 -50.96 -8.25
C ALA A 9 10.93 -50.17 -8.54
N GLY A 10 9.80 -50.81 -8.28
CA GLY A 10 8.47 -50.34 -8.66
C GLY A 10 8.12 -48.94 -8.16
N ARG A 11 7.80 -48.06 -9.10
CA ARG A 11 6.82 -46.98 -8.89
C ARG A 11 5.44 -47.63 -8.68
N ARG A 12 5.20 -48.18 -7.50
CA ARG A 12 3.83 -48.42 -7.01
C ARG A 12 3.19 -47.05 -6.83
N GLY A 13 2.47 -46.60 -7.85
CA GLY A 13 1.63 -45.43 -7.75
C GLY A 13 0.67 -45.60 -6.58
N ARG A 14 0.69 -44.65 -5.64
CA ARG A 14 -0.45 -44.35 -4.75
C ARG A 14 -1.61 -43.82 -5.62
N LYS A 15 -2.16 -44.68 -6.48
CA LYS A 15 -3.35 -44.41 -7.30
C LYS A 15 -4.56 -44.79 -6.47
N GLY A 16 -5.26 -43.82 -5.91
CA GLY A 16 -6.59 -44.06 -5.32
C GLY A 16 -7.06 -43.03 -4.30
N ALA A 17 -6.36 -42.89 -3.17
CA ALA A 17 -6.83 -42.08 -2.05
C ALA A 17 -6.46 -40.58 -2.15
N GLY A 18 -5.24 -40.26 -2.60
CA GLY A 18 -4.79 -38.86 -2.77
C GLY A 18 -5.62 -38.09 -3.80
N ARG A 19 -6.01 -38.73 -4.91
CA ARG A 19 -6.74 -38.08 -6.00
C ARG A 19 -8.15 -37.60 -5.62
N LYS A 20 -8.81 -38.27 -4.67
CA LYS A 20 -10.12 -37.84 -4.16
C LYS A 20 -9.97 -36.71 -3.13
N GLY A 21 -8.97 -36.80 -2.26
CA GLY A 21 -8.64 -35.72 -1.31
C GLY A 21 -8.22 -34.43 -2.00
N ASP A 22 -7.33 -34.53 -3.00
CA ASP A 22 -6.86 -33.40 -3.80
C ASP A 22 -8.01 -32.78 -4.62
N SER A 23 -8.89 -33.62 -5.18
CA SER A 23 -10.08 -33.16 -5.91
C SER A 23 -11.10 -32.48 -5.00
N LEU A 24 -11.35 -33.04 -3.80
CA LEU A 24 -12.25 -32.44 -2.82
C LEU A 24 -11.69 -31.10 -2.32
N PHE A 25 -10.39 -31.05 -2.01
CA PHE A 25 -9.70 -29.81 -1.62
C PHE A 25 -9.76 -28.76 -2.73
N ALA A 26 -9.52 -29.14 -3.99
CA ALA A 26 -9.60 -28.22 -5.13
C ALA A 26 -11.03 -27.67 -5.31
N VAL A 27 -12.07 -28.50 -5.13
CA VAL A 27 -13.47 -28.05 -5.16
C VAL A 27 -13.77 -27.10 -4.01
N PHE A 28 -13.35 -27.40 -2.79
CA PHE A 28 -13.51 -26.49 -1.65
C PHE A 28 -12.79 -25.16 -1.89
N ALA A 29 -11.53 -25.19 -2.34
CA ALA A 29 -10.77 -23.99 -2.67
C ALA A 29 -11.44 -23.16 -3.77
N ALA A 30 -11.96 -23.80 -4.82
CA ALA A 30 -12.70 -23.13 -5.89
C ALA A 30 -14.02 -22.52 -5.37
N LEU A 31 -14.79 -23.25 -4.56
CA LEU A 31 -16.03 -22.75 -3.95
C LEU A 31 -15.74 -21.57 -3.01
N SER A 32 -14.68 -21.62 -2.21
CA SER A 32 -14.25 -20.51 -1.38
C SER A 32 -13.86 -19.29 -2.23
N GLY A 33 -13.13 -19.49 -3.33
CA GLY A 33 -12.79 -18.43 -4.27
C GLY A 33 -14.03 -17.78 -4.90
N VAL A 34 -14.98 -18.59 -5.37
CA VAL A 34 -16.26 -18.10 -5.91
C VAL A 34 -17.06 -17.36 -4.85
N LEU A 35 -17.14 -17.88 -3.63
CA LEU A 35 -17.84 -17.24 -2.51
C LEU A 35 -17.24 -15.86 -2.19
N ILE A 36 -15.91 -15.74 -2.15
CA ILE A 36 -15.24 -14.44 -1.94
C ILE A 36 -15.64 -13.45 -3.05
N LEU A 37 -15.62 -13.88 -4.32
CA LEU A 37 -16.04 -13.02 -5.43
C LEU A 37 -17.51 -12.61 -5.33
N LEU A 38 -18.41 -13.52 -4.95
CA LEU A 38 -19.82 -13.22 -4.74
C LEU A 38 -20.03 -12.22 -3.60
N VAL A 39 -19.32 -12.39 -2.48
CA VAL A 39 -19.39 -11.46 -1.34
C VAL A 39 -18.87 -10.08 -1.74
N LEU A 40 -17.77 -10.00 -2.49
CA LEU A 40 -17.25 -8.72 -3.00
C LEU A 40 -18.23 -8.06 -3.97
N ALA A 41 -18.81 -8.82 -4.91
CA ALA A 41 -19.81 -8.31 -5.84
C ALA A 41 -21.06 -7.80 -5.09
N TRP A 42 -21.56 -8.59 -4.13
CA TRP A 42 -22.66 -8.19 -3.28
C TRP A 42 -22.35 -6.92 -2.48
N MET A 43 -21.16 -6.81 -1.89
CA MET A 43 -20.71 -5.63 -1.18
C MET A 43 -20.73 -4.39 -2.08
N VAL A 44 -20.20 -4.49 -3.30
CA VAL A 44 -20.21 -3.37 -4.27
C VAL A 44 -21.64 -2.97 -4.63
N VAL A 45 -22.50 -3.92 -4.96
CA VAL A 45 -23.90 -3.65 -5.33
C VAL A 45 -24.66 -3.01 -4.16
N SER A 46 -24.52 -3.58 -2.96
CA SER A 46 -25.18 -3.09 -1.74
C SER A 46 -24.73 -1.67 -1.37
N THR A 47 -23.42 -1.44 -1.30
CA THR A 47 -22.82 -0.14 -0.94
C THR A 47 -23.22 0.93 -1.96
N THR A 48 -23.21 0.60 -3.25
CA THR A 48 -23.63 1.52 -4.31
C THR A 48 -25.13 1.81 -4.24
N GLY A 49 -25.96 0.81 -3.97
CA GLY A 49 -27.40 0.99 -3.78
C GLY A 49 -27.74 1.89 -2.59
N THR A 50 -27.01 1.75 -1.48
CA THR A 50 -27.16 2.62 -0.29
C THR A 50 -26.71 4.06 -0.55
N ALA A 51 -25.65 4.27 -1.34
CA ALA A 51 -25.12 5.60 -1.65
C ALA A 51 -25.92 6.35 -2.73
N LEU A 52 -26.71 5.64 -3.55
CA LEU A 52 -27.42 6.19 -4.70
C LEU A 52 -28.30 7.43 -4.40
N PRO A 53 -29.06 7.50 -3.27
CA PRO A 53 -29.85 8.69 -2.95
C PRO A 53 -29.00 9.95 -2.73
N VAL A 54 -27.81 9.81 -2.14
CA VAL A 54 -26.89 10.93 -1.90
C VAL A 54 -26.24 11.36 -3.20
N PHE A 55 -25.81 10.41 -4.05
CA PHE A 55 -25.31 10.74 -5.38
C PHE A 55 -26.36 11.44 -6.25
N SER A 56 -27.63 11.06 -6.13
CA SER A 56 -28.72 11.69 -6.90
C SER A 56 -29.05 13.09 -6.39
N SER A 57 -29.05 13.31 -5.07
CA SER A 57 -29.36 14.62 -4.48
C SER A 57 -28.22 15.63 -4.61
N GLN A 58 -26.98 15.20 -4.43
CA GLN A 58 -25.80 16.07 -4.50
C GLN A 58 -25.24 16.17 -5.93
N GLY A 59 -25.49 15.17 -6.78
CA GLY A 59 -24.97 15.09 -8.14
C GLY A 59 -23.44 15.10 -8.19
N ILE A 60 -22.88 15.84 -9.15
CA ILE A 60 -21.43 15.99 -9.35
C ILE A 60 -20.78 16.75 -8.17
N SER A 61 -21.56 17.55 -7.43
CA SER A 61 -21.09 18.27 -6.24
C SER A 61 -20.53 17.32 -5.18
N PHE A 62 -21.02 16.07 -5.12
CA PHE A 62 -20.51 15.07 -4.19
C PHE A 62 -19.00 14.84 -4.33
N ILE A 63 -18.46 14.88 -5.55
CA ILE A 63 -17.04 14.59 -5.81
C ILE A 63 -16.22 15.90 -5.93
N THR A 64 -16.86 17.00 -6.31
CA THR A 64 -16.18 18.27 -6.64
C THR A 64 -16.26 19.32 -5.54
N SER A 65 -17.21 19.22 -4.61
CA SER A 65 -17.29 20.11 -3.46
C SER A 65 -16.37 19.65 -2.33
N SER A 66 -15.77 20.62 -1.63
CA SER A 66 -15.04 20.41 -0.39
C SER A 66 -15.87 20.70 0.87
N GLU A 67 -17.13 21.13 0.71
CA GLU A 67 -18.02 21.39 1.84
C GLU A 67 -18.59 20.08 2.37
N TRP A 68 -18.43 19.85 3.67
CA TRP A 68 -19.00 18.70 4.37
C TRP A 68 -19.70 19.21 5.63
N SER A 69 -21.01 19.40 5.53
CA SER A 69 -21.88 19.79 6.64
C SER A 69 -23.06 18.81 6.71
N PRO A 70 -22.95 17.73 7.51
CA PRO A 70 -24.07 16.81 7.71
C PRO A 70 -25.32 17.49 8.28
N GLY A 71 -25.15 18.55 9.09
CA GLY A 71 -26.27 19.33 9.66
C GLY A 71 -27.08 20.10 8.62
N ASP A 72 -26.43 20.56 7.56
CA ASP A 72 -27.08 21.28 6.44
C ASP A 72 -27.41 20.35 5.26
N GLY A 73 -27.17 19.04 5.39
CA GLY A 73 -27.37 18.06 4.32
C GLY A 73 -26.41 18.22 3.13
N GLN A 74 -25.24 18.81 3.34
CA GLN A 74 -24.23 19.04 2.31
C GLN A 74 -23.09 18.03 2.42
N PHE A 75 -22.84 17.30 1.33
CA PHE A 75 -21.86 16.21 1.34
C PHE A 75 -20.91 16.31 0.14
N GLY A 76 -19.75 16.94 0.34
CA GLY A 76 -18.65 17.03 -0.62
C GLY A 76 -17.44 16.20 -0.18
N ALA A 77 -17.01 15.26 -1.03
CA ALA A 77 -15.93 14.33 -0.77
C ALA A 77 -14.56 14.81 -1.26
N LEU A 78 -14.47 15.98 -1.93
CA LEU A 78 -13.22 16.42 -2.59
C LEU A 78 -12.06 16.56 -1.59
N ALA A 79 -12.32 17.11 -0.40
CA ALA A 79 -11.30 17.27 0.64
C ALA A 79 -10.72 15.91 1.07
N PHE A 80 -11.58 14.86 1.14
CA PHE A 80 -11.18 13.51 1.52
C PHE A 80 -10.41 12.80 0.42
N ILE A 81 -10.85 12.96 -0.83
CA ILE A 81 -10.15 12.48 -2.03
C ILE A 81 -8.73 13.05 -2.06
N TYR A 82 -8.63 14.37 -1.93
CA TYR A 82 -7.36 15.07 -1.89
C TYR A 82 -6.48 14.56 -0.75
N GLY A 83 -7.03 14.43 0.46
CA GLY A 83 -6.25 13.95 1.60
C GLY A 83 -5.74 12.52 1.45
N THR A 84 -6.54 11.60 0.91
CA THR A 84 -6.10 10.23 0.61
C THR A 84 -4.97 10.20 -0.43
N ILE A 85 -5.07 11.02 -1.48
CA ILE A 85 -4.04 11.08 -2.53
C ILE A 85 -2.75 11.67 -1.97
N VAL A 86 -2.81 12.81 -1.27
CA VAL A 86 -1.63 13.51 -0.76
C VAL A 86 -0.87 12.65 0.24
N THR A 87 -1.54 12.03 1.22
CA THR A 87 -0.85 11.16 2.19
C THR A 87 -0.24 9.93 1.52
N SER A 88 -0.93 9.32 0.55
CA SER A 88 -0.41 8.18 -0.20
C SER A 88 0.81 8.55 -1.05
N VAL A 89 0.80 9.73 -1.69
CA VAL A 89 1.93 10.23 -2.46
C VAL A 89 3.14 10.49 -1.55
N ILE A 90 2.95 11.18 -0.43
CA ILE A 90 4.02 11.40 0.56
C ILE A 90 4.60 10.06 1.03
N ALA A 91 3.73 9.10 1.34
CA ALA A 91 4.14 7.78 1.78
C ALA A 91 5.01 7.06 0.75
N LEU A 92 4.61 7.06 -0.53
CA LEU A 92 5.38 6.40 -1.59
C LEU A 92 6.69 7.11 -1.92
N VAL A 93 6.70 8.44 -1.94
CA VAL A 93 7.91 9.23 -2.19
C VAL A 93 9.01 8.89 -1.19
N ILE A 94 8.63 8.59 0.06
CA ILE A 94 9.57 8.18 1.12
C ILE A 94 9.85 6.67 1.06
N ALA A 95 8.79 5.85 1.04
CA ALA A 95 8.91 4.41 1.21
C ALA A 95 9.61 3.72 0.03
N VAL A 96 9.29 4.10 -1.21
CA VAL A 96 9.85 3.43 -2.40
C VAL A 96 11.38 3.51 -2.46
N PRO A 97 12.03 4.69 -2.41
CA PRO A 97 13.48 4.75 -2.46
C PRO A 97 14.13 4.08 -1.25
N LEU A 98 13.55 4.22 -0.05
CA LEU A 98 14.05 3.58 1.16
C LEU A 98 13.99 2.06 1.04
N SER A 99 12.86 1.50 0.61
CA SER A 99 12.67 0.08 0.40
C SER A 99 13.59 -0.50 -0.66
N LEU A 100 13.81 0.21 -1.77
CA LEU A 100 14.75 -0.20 -2.80
C LEU A 100 16.19 -0.21 -2.28
N GLY A 101 16.59 0.83 -1.55
CA GLY A 101 17.91 0.90 -0.93
C GLY A 101 18.15 -0.26 0.04
N VAL A 102 17.21 -0.49 0.96
CA VAL A 102 17.31 -1.57 1.95
C VAL A 102 17.29 -2.95 1.28
N SER A 103 16.38 -3.20 0.33
CA SER A 103 16.29 -4.51 -0.33
C SER A 103 17.53 -4.82 -1.19
N LEU A 104 18.07 -3.83 -1.92
CA LEU A 104 19.33 -4.01 -2.65
C LEU A 104 20.51 -4.25 -1.70
N PHE A 105 20.58 -3.50 -0.60
CA PHE A 105 21.61 -3.72 0.41
C PHE A 105 21.55 -5.15 0.97
N LEU A 106 20.36 -5.61 1.36
CA LEU A 106 20.17 -6.94 1.94
C LEU A 106 20.41 -8.08 0.95
N THR A 107 20.10 -7.88 -0.32
CA THR A 107 20.29 -8.93 -1.34
C THR A 107 21.72 -8.97 -1.84
N GLU A 108 22.35 -7.82 -2.10
CA GLU A 108 23.60 -7.76 -2.85
C GLU A 108 24.80 -7.37 -1.98
N TYR A 109 24.66 -6.48 -1.00
CA TYR A 109 25.79 -5.98 -0.19
C TYR A 109 25.95 -6.65 1.17
N SER A 110 24.87 -7.17 1.75
CA SER A 110 24.83 -7.58 3.14
C SER A 110 25.56 -8.91 3.42
N PRO A 111 26.34 -9.00 4.50
CA PRO A 111 26.79 -10.29 5.05
C PRO A 111 25.60 -11.19 5.43
N LYS A 112 25.80 -12.52 5.38
CA LYS A 112 24.74 -13.52 5.65
C LYS A 112 24.04 -13.32 7.00
N ARG A 113 24.76 -12.93 8.05
CA ARG A 113 24.20 -12.68 9.40
C ARG A 113 23.29 -11.46 9.43
N VAL A 114 23.73 -10.34 8.86
CA VAL A 114 22.96 -9.09 8.80
C VAL A 114 21.70 -9.29 7.97
N LYS A 115 21.79 -10.02 6.86
CA LYS A 115 20.64 -10.36 6.01
C LYS A 115 19.54 -11.07 6.79
N GLY A 116 19.91 -12.05 7.63
CA GLY A 116 18.98 -12.78 8.48
C GLY A 116 18.32 -11.92 9.55
N ILE A 117 19.12 -11.17 10.32
CA ILE A 117 18.63 -10.35 11.44
C ILE A 117 17.73 -9.22 10.94
N VAL A 118 18.20 -8.42 9.99
CA VAL A 118 17.43 -7.29 9.45
C VAL A 118 16.22 -7.80 8.68
N GLY A 119 16.37 -8.92 7.97
CA GLY A 119 15.26 -9.53 7.26
C GLY A 119 14.12 -9.94 8.20
N TYR A 120 14.45 -10.62 9.29
CA TYR A 120 13.48 -10.96 10.32
C TYR A 120 12.85 -9.72 10.97
N ALA A 121 13.63 -8.68 11.26
CA ALA A 121 13.11 -7.43 11.80
C ALA A 121 12.10 -6.75 10.85
N ILE A 122 12.37 -6.73 9.54
CA ILE A 122 11.43 -6.21 8.53
C ILE A 122 10.13 -7.01 8.53
N ASP A 123 10.22 -8.34 8.54
CA ASP A 123 9.04 -9.20 8.51
C ASP A 123 8.21 -9.05 9.81
N LEU A 124 8.87 -8.85 10.96
CA LEU A 124 8.20 -8.51 12.21
C LEU A 124 7.52 -7.13 12.16
N LEU A 125 8.19 -6.11 11.61
CA LEU A 125 7.61 -4.76 11.47
C LEU A 125 6.34 -4.76 10.61
N ALA A 126 6.30 -5.62 9.58
CA ALA A 126 5.11 -5.78 8.73
C ALA A 126 3.92 -6.40 9.46
N ALA A 127 4.16 -7.16 10.54
CA ALA A 127 3.12 -7.81 11.35
C ALA A 127 2.53 -6.90 12.44
N VAL A 128 3.14 -5.74 12.70
CA VAL A 128 2.66 -4.81 13.73
C VAL A 128 1.30 -4.20 13.32
N PRO A 129 0.28 -4.26 14.19
CA PRO A 129 -1.02 -3.64 13.94
C PRO A 129 -0.92 -2.13 13.68
N SER A 130 -1.75 -1.62 12.77
CA SER A 130 -1.75 -0.19 12.38
C SER A 130 -2.08 0.76 13.52
N VAL A 131 -2.96 0.36 14.44
CA VAL A 131 -3.32 1.17 15.63
C VAL A 131 -2.08 1.45 16.49
N ILE A 132 -1.18 0.48 16.62
CA ILE A 132 0.05 0.63 17.42
C ILE A 132 0.96 1.67 16.78
N TYR A 133 1.13 1.62 15.45
CA TYR A 133 1.86 2.67 14.72
C TYR A 133 1.21 4.04 14.87
N GLY A 134 -0.12 4.13 14.81
CA GLY A 134 -0.84 5.39 15.00
C GLY A 134 -0.65 5.97 16.39
N LEU A 135 -0.82 5.18 17.45
CA LEU A 135 -0.63 5.65 18.83
C LEU A 135 0.84 6.03 19.10
N TRP A 136 1.80 5.20 18.69
CA TRP A 136 3.22 5.54 18.75
C TRP A 136 3.52 6.81 17.94
N GLY A 137 2.87 6.94 16.78
CA GLY A 137 2.95 8.09 15.90
C GLY A 137 2.58 9.37 16.63
N VAL A 138 1.45 9.39 17.33
CA VAL A 138 0.97 10.55 18.08
C VAL A 138 1.82 10.85 19.32
N PHE A 139 2.18 9.84 20.10
CA PHE A 139 2.85 10.06 21.39
C PHE A 139 4.36 10.23 21.31
N VAL A 140 5.00 9.71 20.26
CA VAL A 140 6.47 9.68 20.14
C VAL A 140 6.92 10.34 18.85
N LEU A 141 6.48 9.82 17.69
CA LEU A 141 6.98 10.28 16.40
C LEU A 141 6.66 11.76 16.16
N LEU A 142 5.42 12.16 16.45
CA LEU A 142 4.93 13.51 16.23
C LEU A 142 5.67 14.55 17.07
N PRO A 143 5.69 14.49 18.42
CA PRO A 143 6.33 15.52 19.22
C PRO A 143 7.86 15.54 19.07
N ILE A 144 8.50 14.37 18.90
CA ILE A 144 9.97 14.29 18.91
C ILE A 144 10.57 14.54 17.52
N PHE A 145 9.90 14.13 16.44
CA PHE A 145 10.47 14.17 15.10
C PHE A 145 9.64 14.99 14.11
N LEU A 146 8.33 14.75 14.00
CA LEU A 146 7.53 15.39 12.94
C LEU A 146 7.32 16.87 13.22
N GLN A 147 7.05 17.26 14.47
CA GLN A 147 6.83 18.66 14.83
C GLN A 147 8.08 19.50 14.58
N PRO A 148 9.29 19.14 15.07
CA PRO A 148 10.50 19.90 14.76
C PRO A 148 10.81 19.97 13.26
N VAL A 149 10.58 18.89 12.52
CA VAL A 149 10.77 18.89 11.06
C VAL A 149 9.73 19.78 10.38
N ALA A 150 8.46 19.73 10.77
CA ALA A 150 7.42 20.57 10.20
C ALA A 150 7.66 22.06 10.50
N ASP A 151 8.12 22.39 11.70
CA ASP A 151 8.51 23.74 12.10
C ASP A 151 9.70 24.23 11.26
N PHE A 152 10.73 23.40 11.09
CA PHE A 152 11.87 23.69 10.21
C PHE A 152 11.43 23.91 8.75
N LEU A 153 10.55 23.05 8.23
CA LEU A 153 10.00 23.20 6.88
C LEU A 153 9.21 24.52 6.75
N ALA A 154 8.44 24.88 7.76
CA ALA A 154 7.67 26.13 7.76
C ALA A 154 8.56 27.37 7.84
N GLU A 155 9.60 27.33 8.67
CA GLU A 155 10.52 28.46 8.90
C GLU A 155 11.40 28.71 7.67
N TYR A 156 12.07 27.67 7.16
CA TYR A 156 13.08 27.81 6.11
C TYR A 156 12.52 27.63 4.70
N LEU A 157 11.49 26.79 4.53
CA LEU A 157 10.89 26.48 3.23
C LEU A 157 9.46 26.99 3.09
N GLY A 158 8.96 27.78 4.04
CA GLY A 158 7.61 28.36 4.02
C GLY A 158 7.32 29.34 2.87
N PHE A 159 8.36 29.75 2.13
CA PHE A 159 8.19 30.46 0.86
C PHE A 159 7.56 29.58 -0.24
N ILE A 160 7.69 28.25 -0.13
CA ILE A 160 7.03 27.29 -1.00
C ILE A 160 5.62 27.03 -0.44
N PRO A 161 4.54 27.15 -1.25
CA PRO A 161 3.17 26.95 -0.80
C PRO A 161 2.92 25.63 -0.04
N ILE A 162 3.63 24.57 -0.43
CA ILE A 162 3.53 23.23 0.16
C ILE A 162 3.98 23.20 1.63
N PHE A 163 4.89 24.08 2.05
CA PHE A 163 5.38 24.16 3.43
C PHE A 163 4.90 25.42 4.16
N LYS A 164 3.85 26.09 3.66
CA LYS A 164 3.39 27.34 4.23
C LYS A 164 2.64 27.13 5.56
N GLY A 165 3.24 27.61 6.64
CA GLY A 165 2.76 27.45 8.01
C GLY A 165 1.52 28.28 8.38
N PRO A 166 0.97 28.09 9.59
CA PRO A 166 1.62 27.45 10.73
C PRO A 166 1.71 25.93 10.60
N ALA A 167 2.82 25.36 11.09
CA ALA A 167 3.01 23.92 11.15
C ALA A 167 2.11 23.32 12.24
N SER A 168 1.46 22.22 11.91
CA SER A 168 0.67 21.40 12.84
C SER A 168 1.28 20.00 12.91
N GLY A 169 1.47 19.48 14.11
CA GLY A 169 1.94 18.11 14.28
C GLY A 169 0.99 17.08 13.68
N LEU A 170 -0.32 17.34 13.79
CA LEU A 170 -1.35 16.59 13.07
C LEU A 170 -1.53 17.19 11.67
N SER A 171 -1.09 16.49 10.64
CA SER A 171 -1.01 17.02 9.27
C SER A 171 -0.95 15.94 8.19
N TYR A 172 -1.12 16.33 6.92
CA TYR A 172 -0.88 15.43 5.78
C TYR A 172 0.54 14.85 5.80
N PHE A 173 1.53 15.64 6.20
CA PHE A 173 2.93 15.23 6.35
C PHE A 173 3.06 14.16 7.42
N GLY A 174 2.55 14.41 8.63
CA GLY A 174 2.62 13.42 9.72
C GLY A 174 1.94 12.09 9.36
N ALA A 175 0.74 12.17 8.79
CA ALA A 175 0.01 11.01 8.30
C ALA A 175 0.74 10.27 7.15
N GLY A 176 1.36 10.99 6.21
CA GLY A 176 2.13 10.41 5.13
C GLY A 176 3.42 9.73 5.60
N VAL A 177 4.12 10.30 6.59
CA VAL A 177 5.35 9.72 7.15
C VAL A 177 5.07 8.43 7.92
N ILE A 178 4.05 8.41 8.78
CA ILE A 178 3.70 7.16 9.50
C ILE A 178 3.28 6.07 8.51
N LEU A 179 2.56 6.45 7.45
CA LEU A 179 2.17 5.55 6.38
C LEU A 179 3.38 5.02 5.60
N ALA A 180 4.39 5.86 5.35
CA ALA A 180 5.65 5.45 4.74
C ALA A 180 6.34 4.37 5.58
N ILE A 181 6.42 4.57 6.91
CA ILE A 181 7.02 3.60 7.84
C ILE A 181 6.28 2.26 7.76
N MET A 182 4.95 2.27 7.68
CA MET A 182 4.15 1.05 7.62
C MET A 182 4.26 0.30 6.28
N VAL A 183 4.37 1.03 5.17
CA VAL A 183 4.42 0.43 3.82
C VAL A 183 5.84 -0.02 3.47
N THR A 184 6.87 0.60 4.04
CA THR A 184 8.29 0.29 3.77
C THR A 184 8.60 -1.21 3.97
N PRO A 185 8.22 -1.88 5.07
CA PRO A 185 8.50 -3.31 5.25
C PRO A 185 7.93 -4.20 4.13
N ILE A 186 6.73 -3.87 3.65
CA ILE A 186 6.04 -4.63 2.60
C ILE A 186 6.79 -4.51 1.27
N ILE A 187 7.08 -3.29 0.85
CA ILE A 187 7.80 -3.05 -0.41
C ILE A 187 9.20 -3.67 -0.32
N THR A 188 9.87 -3.53 0.83
CA THR A 188 11.23 -4.06 1.04
C THR A 188 11.27 -5.58 0.95
N SER A 189 10.35 -6.27 1.62
CA SER A 189 10.31 -7.73 1.63
C SER A 189 10.05 -8.29 0.23
N LEU A 190 9.10 -7.71 -0.51
CA LEU A 190 8.79 -8.15 -1.87
C LEU A 190 9.93 -7.81 -2.86
N CYS A 191 10.52 -6.61 -2.79
CA CYS A 191 11.68 -6.27 -3.63
C CYS A 191 12.86 -7.19 -3.37
N ARG A 192 13.12 -7.55 -2.10
CA ARG A 192 14.19 -8.49 -1.72
C ARG A 192 13.98 -9.86 -2.36
N GLU A 193 12.76 -10.39 -2.33
CA GLU A 193 12.41 -11.65 -2.99
C GLU A 193 12.60 -11.57 -4.50
N VAL A 194 12.10 -10.50 -5.13
CA VAL A 194 12.25 -10.24 -6.56
C VAL A 194 13.74 -10.24 -6.96
N PHE A 195 14.59 -9.51 -6.25
CA PHE A 195 16.03 -9.49 -6.56
C PHE A 195 16.72 -10.84 -6.33
N ALA A 196 16.26 -11.61 -5.34
CA ALA A 196 16.78 -12.95 -5.08
C ALA A 196 16.46 -13.95 -6.21
N THR A 197 15.46 -13.69 -7.05
CA THR A 197 15.13 -14.56 -8.21
C THR A 197 16.02 -14.37 -9.42
N VAL A 198 16.84 -13.31 -9.46
CA VAL A 198 17.79 -13.09 -10.57
C VAL A 198 18.79 -14.25 -10.60
N PRO A 199 19.05 -14.91 -11.75
CA PRO A 199 20.02 -16.00 -11.84
C PRO A 199 21.45 -15.55 -11.52
N ASP A 200 22.21 -16.39 -10.80
CA ASP A 200 23.62 -16.11 -10.51
C ASP A 200 24.49 -16.10 -11.77
N ALA A 201 24.07 -16.78 -12.84
CA ALA A 201 24.73 -16.72 -14.15
C ALA A 201 24.78 -15.29 -14.70
N ASP A 202 23.69 -14.52 -14.57
CA ASP A 202 23.64 -13.13 -15.03
C ASP A 202 24.58 -12.25 -14.20
N ARG A 203 24.67 -12.52 -12.88
CA ARG A 203 25.60 -11.81 -11.98
C ARG A 203 27.07 -12.11 -12.35
N HIS A 204 27.41 -13.39 -12.51
CA HIS A 204 28.77 -13.80 -12.84
C HIS A 204 29.19 -13.35 -14.24
N ALA A 205 28.28 -13.33 -15.21
CA ALA A 205 28.55 -12.79 -16.54
C ALA A 205 28.91 -11.29 -16.50
N ALA A 206 28.18 -10.48 -15.72
CA ALA A 206 28.51 -9.07 -15.53
C ALA A 206 29.92 -8.91 -14.93
N TYR A 207 30.25 -9.66 -13.88
CA TYR A 207 31.60 -9.62 -13.29
C TYR A 207 32.69 -10.09 -14.26
N ALA A 208 32.42 -11.10 -15.09
CA ALA A 208 33.38 -11.59 -16.10
C ALA A 208 33.68 -10.54 -17.18
N LEU A 209 32.75 -9.61 -17.44
CA LEU A 209 32.96 -8.44 -18.31
C LEU A 209 33.69 -7.29 -17.61
N GLY A 210 34.16 -7.48 -16.38
CA GLY A 210 34.86 -6.45 -15.59
C GLY A 210 33.93 -5.45 -14.90
N ALA A 211 32.63 -5.72 -14.83
CA ALA A 211 31.69 -4.82 -14.17
C ALA A 211 31.94 -4.74 -12.66
N THR A 212 31.85 -3.54 -12.11
CA THR A 212 31.77 -3.31 -10.67
C THR A 212 30.46 -3.83 -10.10
N LYS A 213 30.40 -3.99 -8.78
CA LYS A 213 29.19 -4.45 -8.08
C LYS A 213 27.97 -3.57 -8.35
N TRP A 214 28.15 -2.25 -8.43
CA TRP A 214 27.06 -1.33 -8.76
C TRP A 214 26.62 -1.46 -10.23
N GLU A 215 27.56 -1.63 -11.15
CA GLU A 215 27.24 -1.86 -12.56
C GLU A 215 26.49 -3.18 -12.75
N MET A 216 26.90 -4.26 -12.07
CA MET A 216 26.18 -5.54 -12.04
C MET A 216 24.74 -5.33 -11.55
N ILE A 217 24.54 -4.60 -10.45
CA ILE A 217 23.19 -4.31 -9.93
C ILE A 217 22.37 -3.53 -10.96
N ARG A 218 22.95 -2.49 -11.55
CA ARG A 218 22.25 -1.60 -12.48
C ARG A 218 21.91 -2.27 -13.80
N GLN A 219 22.73 -3.20 -14.27
CA GLN A 219 22.61 -3.82 -15.59
C GLN A 219 21.92 -5.20 -15.55
N ALA A 220 22.13 -5.99 -14.50
CA ALA A 220 21.54 -7.34 -14.39
C ALA A 220 20.34 -7.35 -13.43
N VAL A 221 20.50 -6.84 -12.21
CA VAL A 221 19.50 -7.02 -11.13
C VAL A 221 18.30 -6.09 -11.31
N LEU A 222 18.54 -4.78 -11.43
CA LEU A 222 17.48 -3.78 -11.52
C LEU A 222 16.57 -3.99 -12.74
N PRO A 223 17.09 -4.22 -13.97
CA PRO A 223 16.24 -4.39 -15.14
C PRO A 223 15.35 -5.62 -15.05
N ARG A 224 15.88 -6.74 -14.53
CA ARG A 224 15.13 -8.00 -14.36
C ARG A 224 14.10 -7.90 -13.24
N GLY A 225 14.38 -7.10 -12.22
CA GLY A 225 13.47 -6.85 -11.10
C GLY A 225 12.39 -5.80 -11.35
N ARG A 226 12.39 -5.06 -12.48
CA ARG A 226 11.47 -3.91 -12.70
C ARG A 226 10.01 -4.25 -12.47
N ALA A 227 9.51 -5.32 -13.09
CA ALA A 227 8.11 -5.72 -12.93
C ALA A 227 7.76 -6.03 -11.47
N GLY A 228 8.67 -6.68 -10.74
CA GLY A 228 8.50 -6.98 -9.32
C GLY A 228 8.57 -5.74 -8.43
N ILE A 229 9.47 -4.78 -8.71
CA ILE A 229 9.54 -3.49 -8.01
C ILE A 229 8.22 -2.73 -8.14
N VAL A 230 7.69 -2.65 -9.36
CA VAL A 230 6.43 -1.93 -9.56
C VAL A 230 5.28 -2.69 -8.90
N GLY A 231 5.26 -4.03 -8.96
CA GLY A 231 4.30 -4.85 -8.21
C GLY A 231 4.35 -4.60 -6.69
N ALA A 232 5.55 -4.52 -6.12
CA ALA A 232 5.76 -4.21 -4.70
C ALA A 232 5.25 -2.81 -4.36
N THR A 233 5.57 -1.83 -5.20
CA THR A 233 5.13 -0.44 -5.04
C THR A 233 3.61 -0.32 -5.14
N MET A 234 2.97 -1.04 -6.06
CA MET A 234 1.51 -1.08 -6.19
C MET A 234 0.84 -1.70 -4.96
N LEU A 235 1.40 -2.78 -4.42
CA LEU A 235 0.88 -3.39 -3.19
C LEU A 235 0.96 -2.40 -2.02
N GLY A 236 2.07 -1.67 -1.93
CA GLY A 236 2.25 -0.59 -0.97
C GLY A 236 1.25 0.56 -1.14
N LEU A 237 1.02 1.00 -2.39
CA LEU A 237 0.03 2.02 -2.72
C LEU A 237 -1.40 1.58 -2.36
N GLY A 238 -1.77 0.34 -2.67
CA GLY A 238 -3.08 -0.21 -2.32
C GLY A 238 -3.32 -0.19 -0.81
N ARG A 239 -2.28 -0.54 -0.02
CA ARG A 239 -2.33 -0.38 1.44
C ARG A 239 -2.42 1.08 1.86
N ALA A 240 -1.65 1.96 1.23
CA ALA A 240 -1.62 3.39 1.56
C ALA A 240 -2.99 4.07 1.38
N LEU A 241 -3.66 3.81 0.25
CA LEU A 241 -4.97 4.37 -0.07
C LEU A 241 -6.06 3.93 0.92
N GLY A 242 -5.94 2.69 1.41
CA GLY A 242 -6.90 2.08 2.33
C GLY A 242 -6.52 2.17 3.80
N GLU A 243 -5.44 2.87 4.17
CA GLU A 243 -5.04 2.95 5.57
C GLU A 243 -5.99 3.85 6.36
N THR A 244 -6.58 3.26 7.39
CA THR A 244 -7.69 3.87 8.13
C THR A 244 -7.22 4.47 9.45
N ILE A 245 -6.71 3.64 10.36
CA ILE A 245 -6.60 4.01 11.78
C ILE A 245 -5.35 4.84 12.05
N ALA A 246 -4.20 4.44 11.49
CA ALA A 246 -2.97 5.20 11.69
C ALA A 246 -3.10 6.62 11.12
N VAL A 247 -3.71 6.74 9.93
CA VAL A 247 -3.98 8.02 9.28
C VAL A 247 -4.99 8.85 10.08
N ALA A 248 -6.09 8.25 10.54
CA ALA A 248 -7.11 8.96 11.34
C ALA A 248 -6.53 9.62 12.60
N LEU A 249 -5.54 8.98 13.24
CA LEU A 249 -4.89 9.49 14.45
C LEU A 249 -3.90 10.63 14.18
N LEU A 250 -3.30 10.72 12.99
CA LEU A 250 -2.25 11.71 12.69
C LEU A 250 -2.64 12.80 11.70
N ILE A 251 -3.71 12.64 10.91
CA ILE A 251 -4.03 13.58 9.82
C ILE A 251 -4.68 14.90 10.31
N GLY A 252 -5.28 14.87 11.51
CA GLY A 252 -5.90 16.05 12.16
C GLY A 252 -7.41 16.23 11.92
N SER A 253 -8.02 15.41 11.06
CA SER A 253 -9.48 15.36 10.83
C SER A 253 -10.13 16.70 10.44
N ALA A 254 -9.44 17.52 9.66
CA ALA A 254 -9.94 18.82 9.19
C ALA A 254 -10.50 18.73 7.76
N VAL A 255 -11.77 19.08 7.56
CA VAL A 255 -12.39 19.17 6.23
C VAL A 255 -11.95 20.47 5.55
N ARG A 256 -10.74 20.49 5.01
CA ARG A 256 -10.19 21.64 4.28
C ARG A 256 -9.35 21.17 3.10
N LEU A 257 -9.32 21.98 2.04
CA LEU A 257 -8.37 21.85 0.94
C LEU A 257 -7.21 22.81 1.20
N ASP A 258 -6.15 22.29 1.80
CA ASP A 258 -4.93 23.06 2.02
C ASP A 258 -3.82 22.55 1.09
N THR A 259 -3.15 23.48 0.42
CA THR A 259 -1.99 23.15 -0.44
C THR A 259 -0.77 22.77 0.40
N SER A 260 -0.74 23.19 1.67
CA SER A 260 0.36 22.89 2.56
C SER A 260 0.21 21.52 3.22
N ILE A 261 1.25 20.69 3.09
CA ILE A 261 1.25 19.33 3.68
C ILE A 261 1.48 19.34 5.19
N ILE A 262 2.01 20.42 5.75
CA ILE A 262 2.24 20.55 7.19
C ILE A 262 1.01 21.06 7.95
N ARG A 263 -0.13 21.19 7.25
CA ARG A 263 -1.43 21.54 7.82
C ARG A 263 -2.33 20.31 7.97
N PRO A 264 -3.32 20.36 8.87
CA PRO A 264 -4.31 19.29 9.05
C PRO A 264 -5.12 19.03 7.78
N GLY A 265 -5.56 17.79 7.64
CA GLY A 265 -6.43 17.36 6.57
C GLY A 265 -7.33 16.21 7.00
N TYR A 266 -7.92 15.54 6.01
CA TYR A 266 -8.80 14.40 6.28
C TYR A 266 -8.80 13.45 5.07
N SER A 267 -8.73 12.13 5.30
CA SER A 267 -8.74 11.10 4.25
C SER A 267 -10.09 10.39 4.21
N MET A 268 -10.41 9.74 3.08
CA MET A 268 -11.67 8.99 2.92
C MET A 268 -11.82 7.88 3.96
N ALA A 269 -10.77 7.10 4.21
CA ALA A 269 -10.83 6.03 5.20
C ALA A 269 -11.00 6.60 6.63
N ALA A 270 -10.30 7.68 6.96
CA ALA A 270 -10.39 8.31 8.28
C ALA A 270 -11.77 8.94 8.55
N VAL A 271 -12.39 9.59 7.55
CA VAL A 271 -13.73 10.17 7.75
C VAL A 271 -14.78 9.10 7.97
N ILE A 272 -14.69 7.97 7.24
CA ILE A 272 -15.55 6.82 7.47
C ILE A 272 -15.34 6.31 8.90
N ALA A 273 -14.11 6.04 9.32
CA ALA A 273 -13.86 5.47 10.65
C ALA A 273 -14.32 6.37 11.81
N ASN A 274 -14.06 7.68 11.71
CA ASN A 274 -14.36 8.62 12.80
C ASN A 274 -15.84 8.97 12.89
N GLN A 275 -16.58 9.02 11.78
CA GLN A 275 -17.96 9.52 11.76
C GLN A 275 -19.01 8.41 11.64
N PHE A 276 -18.65 7.19 11.24
CA PHE A 276 -19.64 6.15 10.93
C PHE A 276 -20.50 5.73 12.13
N GLN A 277 -19.93 5.72 13.35
CA GLN A 277 -20.66 5.31 14.55
C GLN A 277 -21.70 6.34 15.02
N GLU A 278 -21.48 7.61 14.69
CA GLU A 278 -22.34 8.73 15.12
C GLU A 278 -23.32 9.18 14.02
N ALA A 279 -23.09 8.73 12.78
CA ALA A 279 -23.89 9.11 11.63
C ALA A 279 -25.29 8.48 11.67
N THR A 280 -26.29 9.23 11.19
CA THR A 280 -27.66 8.73 10.98
C THR A 280 -28.23 9.26 9.66
N GLY A 281 -29.28 8.60 9.14
CA GLY A 281 -29.99 9.05 7.94
C GLY A 281 -29.07 9.20 6.71
N ASP A 282 -29.12 10.37 6.07
CA ASP A 282 -28.33 10.66 4.87
C ASP A 282 -26.82 10.78 5.16
N HIS A 283 -26.40 11.05 6.40
CA HIS A 283 -24.98 11.07 6.77
C HIS A 283 -24.34 9.68 6.65
N ILE A 284 -25.04 8.61 7.07
CA ILE A 284 -24.55 7.23 6.83
C ILE A 284 -24.44 6.96 5.34
N ARG A 285 -25.47 7.32 4.56
CA ARG A 285 -25.48 7.09 3.11
C ARG A 285 -24.35 7.86 2.41
N ALA A 286 -24.03 9.06 2.89
CA ALA A 286 -22.93 9.86 2.38
C ALA A 286 -21.57 9.23 2.71
N LEU A 287 -21.36 8.73 3.93
CA LEU A 287 -20.14 8.00 4.31
C LEU A 287 -19.98 6.71 3.50
N VAL A 288 -21.07 5.98 3.27
CA VAL A 288 -21.10 4.82 2.38
C VAL A 288 -20.74 5.25 0.94
N GLY A 289 -21.22 6.40 0.49
CA GLY A 289 -20.84 7.01 -0.79
C GLY A 289 -19.35 7.36 -0.87
N VAL A 290 -18.74 7.89 0.20
CA VAL A 290 -17.28 8.08 0.28
C VAL A 290 -16.55 6.74 0.13
N GLY A 291 -17.09 5.66 0.71
CA GLY A 291 -16.57 4.30 0.53
C GLY A 291 -16.63 3.81 -0.92
N VAL A 292 -17.72 4.07 -1.63
CA VAL A 292 -17.84 3.77 -3.08
C VAL A 292 -16.79 4.55 -3.88
N VAL A 293 -16.62 5.85 -3.59
CA VAL A 293 -15.62 6.69 -4.26
C VAL A 293 -14.20 6.17 -4.00
N LEU A 294 -13.87 5.81 -2.75
CA LEU A 294 -12.58 5.21 -2.40
C LEU A 294 -12.33 3.91 -3.16
N PHE A 295 -13.34 3.05 -3.28
CA PHE A 295 -13.26 1.79 -4.03
C PHE A 295 -13.01 2.05 -5.52
N VAL A 296 -13.79 2.93 -6.15
CA VAL A 296 -13.62 3.32 -7.56
C VAL A 296 -12.23 3.93 -7.79
N MET A 297 -11.78 4.83 -6.91
CA MET A 297 -10.46 5.43 -6.98
C MET A 297 -9.36 4.37 -6.89
N THR A 298 -9.50 3.41 -5.98
CA THR A 298 -8.55 2.32 -5.82
C THR A 298 -8.47 1.46 -7.08
N ILE A 299 -9.60 1.18 -7.75
CA ILE A 299 -9.63 0.48 -9.04
C ILE A 299 -8.90 1.29 -10.12
N ILE A 300 -9.24 2.57 -10.26
CA ILE A 300 -8.66 3.45 -11.29
C ILE A 300 -7.13 3.52 -11.12
N ILE A 301 -6.66 3.74 -9.90
CA ILE A 301 -5.22 3.82 -9.60
C ILE A 301 -4.53 2.49 -9.88
N ASN A 302 -5.10 1.36 -9.44
CA ASN A 302 -4.51 0.03 -9.69
C ASN A 302 -4.50 -0.35 -11.18
N MET A 303 -5.56 -0.01 -11.93
CA MET A 303 -5.61 -0.22 -13.38
C MET A 303 -4.57 0.64 -14.09
N GLY A 304 -4.46 1.92 -13.73
CA GLY A 304 -3.46 2.83 -14.29
C GLY A 304 -2.03 2.36 -14.01
N ALA A 305 -1.76 1.93 -12.78
CA ALA A 305 -0.47 1.38 -12.40
C ALA A 305 -0.16 0.09 -13.17
N ARG A 306 -1.12 -0.84 -13.31
CA ARG A 306 -0.97 -2.07 -14.10
C ARG A 306 -0.71 -1.79 -15.57
N ALA A 307 -1.42 -0.83 -16.16
CA ALA A 307 -1.21 -0.41 -17.55
C ALA A 307 0.22 0.14 -17.77
N LEU A 308 0.73 0.91 -16.81
CA LEU A 308 2.10 1.42 -16.83
C LEU A 308 3.13 0.27 -16.87
N VAL A 309 2.97 -0.77 -16.06
CA VAL A 309 3.85 -1.95 -16.07
C VAL A 309 3.80 -2.69 -17.38
N TRP A 310 2.60 -2.87 -17.94
CA TRP A 310 2.44 -3.63 -19.18
C TRP A 310 3.16 -2.97 -20.36
N ARG A 311 3.27 -1.63 -20.34
CA ARG A 311 4.05 -0.87 -21.30
C ARG A 311 5.56 -1.07 -21.13
N PHE A 312 6.06 -1.16 -19.89
CA PHE A 312 7.48 -1.37 -19.61
C PHE A 312 7.98 -2.79 -19.89
N ASN A 313 7.14 -3.82 -19.77
CA ASN A 313 7.51 -5.20 -20.10
C ASN A 313 7.52 -5.49 -21.61
N ARG A 314 7.00 -4.57 -22.44
CA ARG A 314 6.97 -4.71 -23.91
C ARG A 314 8.11 -3.96 -24.61
N ALA A 315 8.89 -3.16 -23.88
CA ALA A 315 10.03 -2.39 -24.38
C ALA A 315 11.34 -3.01 -23.88
#